data_AF-A0AAW6FU15-F1
#
_entry.id   AF-A0AAW6FU15-F1
#
_cell.length_a   1.000
_cell.length_b   1.000
_cell.length_c   1.000
_cell.angle_alpha   90.00
_cell.angle_beta   90.00
_cell.angle_gamma   90.00
#
_symmetry.space_group_name_H-M   'P 1'
#
loop_
_entity.id
_entity.type
_entity.pdbx_description
1 polymer ?
#
loop_
_entity_poly.entity_id
_entity_poly.type
_entity_poly.pdbx_seq_one_letter_code
_entity_poly.pdbx_strand_id
1 'polypeptide(L)'
;VVKDAQGNVVTDEFAVKTQSGTLTIAPAAVTITVANDSKVYGTLDPKFESPTVEGLIEDKDLGTITVVRTNSSEETAGTYEDVLDVTYTQNNNYTVTVNKGDFTITQQTIDPEDPSNIGVTVNSPSDYEYDGNAHQWKPDVTDKDNNLLDEGTDYIVSYDKDDFTNVTGIITVTIEGTGNYTGTVTRTYQITPRPVTLTSGSASKTYDGTALTNSEVTITSGSLVNASDVTYAAVGSITNAGSTANTIEVGYANAQMDANYDVRVVEGTLTVYAQSIDPEDPHDPDPEDPEQPVYMGVDTNSPSNVVYDGAAHQWLPTVTAEDGTVLVLGTDYNVTYSTTDFTNVTGEIVVTITGAGNYAGEITRTYQITPRPVTLTSGSASKTYDGTALTNSEVTITSGSLVNASDVTYAAVGSITNAGSSLNRISVSYASEQMARNYVVTLVEGTLTVNTAPTTPPTTPTTPPTTPGTPGTTTDDGATTDEPEVEEVEDEETPLSDGDVEDVEDNATPKGNNGIWALINLIAAIVTVILGLILLLSKRHRNDEEEDEEERQARIERGEEKEQEQKRGWICKVLGVIVAIASVVFFILTEDMSLPMALTDKWTIWMIVIAIVELVLVLVGRHWKDVDDEDQEQQA
;
A
#
# COMPACT_ATOMS: atom_id res chain seq x y z
N VAL A 1 16.68 -110.87 -86.81
CA VAL A 1 16.67 -112.17 -87.52
C VAL A 1 15.24 -112.47 -87.94
N VAL A 2 14.97 -112.42 -89.24
CA VAL A 2 13.69 -112.83 -89.84
C VAL A 2 13.78 -114.34 -90.15
N LYS A 3 12.68 -115.05 -89.90
CA LYS A 3 12.52 -116.47 -90.25
C LYS A 3 11.28 -116.68 -91.12
N ASP A 4 11.32 -117.67 -92.00
CA ASP A 4 10.16 -118.09 -92.78
C ASP A 4 9.18 -118.92 -91.95
N ALA A 5 8.05 -119.31 -92.55
CA ALA A 5 7.03 -120.14 -91.91
C ALA A 5 7.47 -121.59 -91.63
N GLN A 6 8.63 -122.00 -92.15
CA GLN A 6 9.26 -123.30 -91.97
C GLN A 6 10.38 -123.25 -90.90
N GLY A 7 10.71 -122.06 -90.39
CA GLY A 7 11.69 -121.83 -89.33
C GLY A 7 13.12 -121.54 -89.82
N ASN A 8 13.35 -121.47 -91.14
CA ASN A 8 14.66 -121.15 -91.71
C ASN A 8 14.99 -119.67 -91.50
N VAL A 9 16.26 -119.33 -91.31
CA VAL A 9 16.70 -117.93 -91.23
C VAL A 9 16.87 -117.38 -92.65
N VAL A 10 15.99 -116.46 -93.04
CA VAL A 10 15.95 -115.82 -94.37
C VAL A 10 16.36 -114.35 -94.29
N THR A 11 17.13 -113.96 -93.28
CA THR A 11 17.44 -112.55 -93.00
C THR A 11 18.22 -111.87 -94.12
N ASP A 12 19.07 -112.63 -94.82
CA ASP A 12 19.94 -112.12 -95.89
C ASP A 12 19.18 -111.87 -97.20
N GLU A 13 17.92 -112.31 -97.30
CA GLU A 13 17.04 -112.06 -98.45
C GLU A 13 16.31 -110.69 -98.37
N PHE A 14 16.43 -109.97 -97.26
CA PHE A 14 15.76 -108.68 -97.04
C PHE A 14 16.73 -107.50 -96.98
N ALA A 15 16.61 -106.56 -97.93
CA ALA A 15 17.31 -105.28 -97.89
C ALA A 15 16.60 -104.29 -96.95
N VAL A 16 17.04 -104.22 -95.68
CA VAL A 16 16.52 -103.25 -94.71
C VAL A 16 17.01 -101.84 -95.05
N LYS A 17 16.08 -100.93 -95.38
CA LYS A 17 16.34 -99.48 -95.43
C LYS A 17 15.85 -98.84 -94.15
N THR A 18 16.75 -98.22 -93.40
CA THR A 18 16.40 -97.31 -92.31
C THR A 18 16.29 -95.88 -92.85
N GLN A 19 15.38 -95.10 -92.28
CA GLN A 19 15.27 -93.66 -92.50
C GLN A 19 15.20 -93.00 -91.13
N SER A 20 16.10 -92.04 -90.87
CA SER A 20 16.13 -91.33 -89.59
C SER A 20 14.90 -90.42 -89.49
N GLY A 21 14.08 -90.61 -88.46
CA GLY A 21 13.11 -89.62 -88.02
C GLY A 21 13.78 -88.59 -87.11
N THR A 22 13.22 -87.38 -87.07
CA THR A 22 13.55 -86.37 -86.05
C THR A 22 12.63 -86.53 -84.86
N LEU A 23 13.20 -86.60 -83.65
CA LEU A 23 12.47 -86.43 -82.39
C LEU A 23 12.70 -84.99 -81.90
N THR A 24 11.63 -84.27 -81.62
CA THR A 24 11.68 -82.95 -81.00
C THR A 24 10.93 -83.01 -79.68
N ILE A 25 11.59 -82.59 -78.60
CA ILE A 25 11.00 -82.45 -77.27
C ILE A 25 10.83 -80.95 -77.05
N ALA A 26 9.60 -80.52 -76.78
CA ALA A 26 9.33 -79.14 -76.36
C ALA A 26 9.67 -78.99 -74.87
N PRO A 27 10.17 -77.83 -74.41
CA PRO A 27 10.35 -77.56 -72.99
C PRO A 27 9.03 -77.70 -72.23
N ALA A 28 9.08 -78.26 -71.01
CA ALA A 28 7.92 -78.33 -70.13
C ALA A 28 7.55 -76.95 -69.59
N ALA A 29 6.26 -76.66 -69.40
CA ALA A 29 5.82 -75.40 -68.80
C ALA A 29 5.96 -75.47 -67.27
N VAL A 30 6.63 -74.49 -66.68
CA VAL A 30 6.70 -74.30 -65.22
C VAL A 30 6.13 -72.93 -64.89
N THR A 31 5.33 -72.85 -63.83
CA THR A 31 4.87 -71.59 -63.26
C THR A 31 5.42 -71.44 -61.85
N ILE A 32 6.09 -70.32 -61.58
CA ILE A 32 6.51 -69.92 -60.24
C ILE A 32 5.61 -68.77 -59.82
N THR A 33 4.91 -68.89 -58.69
CA THR A 33 4.08 -67.81 -58.13
C THR A 33 4.62 -67.38 -56.78
N VAL A 34 5.02 -66.11 -56.70
CA VAL A 34 5.50 -65.43 -55.50
C VAL A 34 4.30 -64.87 -54.74
N ALA A 35 4.27 -65.01 -53.41
CA ALA A 35 3.24 -64.40 -52.59
C ALA A 35 3.57 -62.93 -52.31
N ASN A 36 2.55 -62.09 -52.15
CA ASN A 36 2.72 -60.72 -51.68
C ASN A 36 3.25 -60.72 -50.25
N ASP A 37 4.09 -59.75 -49.91
CA ASP A 37 4.68 -59.60 -48.58
C ASP A 37 4.72 -58.12 -48.17
N SER A 38 5.07 -57.82 -46.92
CA SER A 38 5.02 -56.46 -46.38
C SER A 38 5.99 -56.20 -45.23
N LYS A 39 6.23 -54.92 -44.95
CA LYS A 39 6.94 -54.45 -43.76
C LYS A 39 6.39 -53.13 -43.25
N VAL A 40 6.83 -52.72 -42.06
CA VAL A 40 6.61 -51.37 -41.53
C VAL A 40 7.77 -50.47 -41.97
N TYR A 41 7.50 -49.19 -42.21
CA TYR A 41 8.53 -48.20 -42.50
C TYR A 41 9.63 -48.19 -41.42
N GLY A 42 10.89 -48.05 -41.83
CA GLY A 42 12.05 -48.10 -40.93
C GLY A 42 12.48 -49.50 -40.48
N THR A 43 11.80 -50.59 -40.88
CA THR A 43 12.29 -51.96 -40.63
C THR A 43 13.07 -52.53 -41.82
N LEU A 44 13.87 -53.54 -41.53
CA LEU A 44 14.44 -54.42 -42.56
C LEU A 44 13.30 -55.18 -43.28
N ASP A 45 13.59 -55.62 -44.50
CA ASP A 45 12.70 -56.51 -45.26
C ASP A 45 12.50 -57.84 -44.51
N PRO A 46 11.28 -58.43 -44.57
CA PRO A 46 11.04 -59.74 -43.99
C PRO A 46 11.86 -60.80 -44.71
N LYS A 47 12.00 -61.95 -44.07
CA LYS A 47 12.46 -63.14 -44.78
C LYS A 47 11.31 -63.65 -45.65
N PHE A 48 11.33 -63.31 -46.94
CA PHE A 48 10.34 -63.76 -47.91
C PHE A 48 10.11 -65.27 -47.88
N GLU A 49 8.85 -65.66 -47.97
CA GLU A 49 8.44 -67.06 -48.02
C GLU A 49 8.88 -67.74 -49.33
N SER A 50 8.99 -69.08 -49.29
CA SER A 50 9.32 -69.85 -50.49
C SER A 50 8.20 -69.75 -51.54
N PRO A 51 8.52 -69.54 -52.83
CA PRO A 51 7.50 -69.39 -53.85
C PRO A 51 6.86 -70.73 -54.18
N THR A 52 5.62 -70.71 -54.66
CA THR A 52 4.95 -71.92 -55.15
C THR A 52 5.44 -72.24 -56.56
N VAL A 53 5.69 -73.52 -56.85
CA VAL A 53 6.26 -73.97 -58.14
C VAL A 53 5.42 -75.12 -58.68
N GLU A 54 4.83 -74.92 -59.86
CA GLU A 54 3.98 -75.90 -60.53
C GLU A 54 4.58 -76.31 -61.88
N GLY A 55 4.41 -77.59 -62.26
CA GLY A 55 4.85 -78.13 -63.56
C GLY A 55 6.32 -78.61 -63.62
N LEU A 56 7.07 -78.51 -62.52
CA LEU A 56 8.45 -78.99 -62.43
C LEU A 56 8.48 -80.53 -62.29
N ILE A 57 9.40 -81.21 -62.99
CA ILE A 57 9.47 -82.68 -62.99
C ILE A 57 10.41 -83.22 -61.90
N GLU A 58 11.55 -82.58 -61.67
CA GLU A 58 12.44 -82.85 -60.54
C GLU A 58 12.74 -81.56 -59.77
N ASP A 59 12.57 -81.58 -58.43
CA ASP A 59 12.65 -80.39 -57.55
C ASP A 59 13.93 -79.54 -57.66
N LYS A 60 15.00 -80.11 -58.25
CA LYS A 60 16.32 -79.46 -58.38
C LYS A 60 16.62 -78.95 -59.79
N ASP A 61 15.71 -79.12 -60.75
CA ASP A 61 15.94 -78.77 -62.15
C ASP A 61 16.14 -77.26 -62.37
N LEU A 62 15.60 -76.41 -61.49
CA LEU A 62 15.83 -74.96 -61.48
C LEU A 62 16.79 -74.51 -60.36
N GLY A 63 17.52 -75.45 -59.74
CA GLY A 63 18.43 -75.16 -58.63
C GLY A 63 17.71 -74.66 -57.38
N THR A 64 18.35 -73.77 -56.63
CA THR A 64 17.70 -73.06 -55.52
C THR A 64 16.93 -71.87 -56.08
N ILE A 65 15.62 -71.82 -55.81
CA ILE A 65 14.77 -70.68 -56.15
C ILE A 65 14.69 -69.78 -54.91
N THR A 66 15.06 -68.51 -55.05
CA THR A 66 15.00 -67.52 -53.96
C THR A 66 14.22 -66.29 -54.38
N VAL A 67 13.28 -65.85 -53.55
CA VAL A 67 12.56 -64.59 -53.75
C VAL A 67 13.47 -63.40 -53.45
N VAL A 68 13.40 -62.38 -54.28
CA VAL A 68 14.13 -61.12 -54.14
C VAL A 68 13.20 -59.95 -54.43
N ARG A 69 13.34 -58.86 -53.66
CA ARG A 69 12.68 -57.59 -53.95
C ARG A 69 13.54 -56.78 -54.93
N THR A 70 13.00 -56.44 -56.09
CA THR A 70 13.76 -55.79 -57.17
C THR A 70 13.93 -54.28 -56.99
N ASN A 71 13.13 -53.64 -56.13
CA ASN A 71 13.14 -52.20 -55.86
C ASN A 71 13.67 -51.87 -54.44
N SER A 72 14.69 -52.58 -53.95
CA SER A 72 15.19 -52.44 -52.57
C SER A 72 15.79 -51.08 -52.20
N SER A 73 15.84 -50.11 -53.13
CA SER A 73 16.16 -48.70 -52.88
C SER A 73 14.93 -47.83 -52.55
N GLU A 74 13.71 -48.28 -52.86
CA GLU A 74 12.47 -47.52 -52.70
C GLU A 74 11.83 -47.80 -51.34
N GLU A 75 12.17 -46.99 -50.33
CA GLU A 75 11.85 -47.27 -48.92
C GLU A 75 10.65 -46.48 -48.36
N THR A 76 9.98 -45.65 -49.17
CA THR A 76 8.80 -44.89 -48.73
C THR A 76 7.57 -45.79 -48.52
N ALA A 77 6.66 -45.37 -47.63
CA ALA A 77 5.40 -46.06 -47.41
C ALA A 77 4.53 -46.09 -48.70
N GLY A 78 3.96 -47.26 -49.01
CA GLY A 78 3.20 -47.51 -50.23
C GLY A 78 3.21 -48.98 -50.66
N THR A 79 2.41 -49.30 -51.69
CA THR A 79 2.39 -50.62 -52.32
C THR A 79 3.14 -50.55 -53.66
N TYR A 80 4.04 -51.51 -53.86
CA TYR A 80 4.86 -51.66 -55.06
C TYR A 80 4.45 -52.94 -55.79
N GLU A 81 3.82 -52.80 -56.94
CA GLU A 81 3.28 -53.92 -57.73
C GLU A 81 4.40 -54.71 -58.45
N ASP A 82 4.27 -56.04 -58.53
CA ASP A 82 5.18 -56.94 -59.28
C ASP A 82 6.69 -56.84 -58.92
N VAL A 83 7.06 -56.39 -57.70
CA VAL A 83 8.48 -56.21 -57.30
C VAL A 83 9.10 -57.40 -56.57
N LEU A 84 8.32 -58.39 -56.14
CA LEU A 84 8.83 -59.65 -55.58
C LEU A 84 8.99 -60.68 -56.69
N ASP A 85 10.24 -60.91 -57.10
CA ASP A 85 10.64 -61.76 -58.22
C ASP A 85 11.48 -62.95 -57.71
N VAL A 86 11.86 -63.87 -58.59
CA VAL A 86 12.70 -65.04 -58.24
C VAL A 86 13.99 -65.13 -59.03
N THR A 87 15.08 -65.44 -58.33
CA THR A 87 16.31 -65.91 -58.96
C THR A 87 16.38 -67.43 -58.90
N TYR A 88 16.67 -68.06 -60.03
CA TYR A 88 16.77 -69.51 -60.19
C TYR A 88 17.80 -69.89 -61.27
N THR A 89 18.23 -71.15 -61.31
CA THR A 89 19.13 -71.66 -62.36
C THR A 89 18.35 -71.91 -63.64
N GLN A 90 18.66 -71.17 -64.70
CA GLN A 90 18.00 -71.35 -66.00
C GLN A 90 18.27 -72.75 -66.59
N ASN A 91 17.21 -73.41 -67.01
CA ASN A 91 17.25 -74.75 -67.58
C ASN A 91 16.42 -74.80 -68.88
N ASN A 92 17.07 -75.09 -70.00
CA ASN A 92 16.46 -75.10 -71.34
C ASN A 92 15.40 -76.21 -71.54
N ASN A 93 15.30 -77.16 -70.60
CA ASN A 93 14.22 -78.15 -70.57
C ASN A 93 12.87 -77.55 -70.15
N TYR A 94 12.84 -76.29 -69.69
CA TYR A 94 11.65 -75.63 -69.17
C TYR A 94 11.38 -74.27 -69.83
N THR A 95 10.09 -73.96 -70.02
CA THR A 95 9.59 -72.60 -70.23
C THR A 95 8.99 -72.12 -68.92
N VAL A 96 9.72 -71.23 -68.23
CA VAL A 96 9.32 -70.72 -66.91
C VAL A 96 8.50 -69.44 -67.07
N THR A 97 7.31 -69.42 -66.47
CA THR A 97 6.50 -68.21 -66.24
C THR A 97 6.63 -67.83 -64.77
N VAL A 98 6.90 -66.56 -64.47
CA VAL A 98 6.91 -66.05 -63.09
C VAL A 98 5.72 -65.11 -62.92
N ASN A 99 4.83 -65.46 -62.00
CA ASN A 99 3.84 -64.54 -61.45
C ASN A 99 4.51 -63.90 -60.22
N LYS A 100 4.79 -62.60 -60.32
CA LYS A 100 5.46 -61.86 -59.25
C LYS A 100 4.47 -61.50 -58.14
N GLY A 101 5.01 -61.13 -56.99
CA GLY A 101 4.24 -60.65 -55.85
C GLY A 101 4.44 -59.15 -55.66
N ASP A 102 3.45 -58.51 -55.04
CA ASP A 102 3.54 -57.11 -54.62
C ASP A 102 4.23 -57.01 -53.26
N PHE A 103 4.92 -55.89 -53.02
CA PHE A 103 5.47 -55.57 -51.70
C PHE A 103 4.84 -54.30 -51.14
N THR A 104 4.41 -54.32 -49.88
CA THR A 104 3.84 -53.13 -49.22
C THR A 104 4.68 -52.68 -48.04
N ILE A 105 5.07 -51.41 -48.04
CA ILE A 105 5.64 -50.73 -46.87
C ILE A 105 4.51 -49.95 -46.20
N THR A 106 4.08 -50.36 -45.01
CA THR A 106 3.05 -49.63 -44.26
C THR A 106 3.68 -48.44 -43.51
N GLN A 107 2.90 -47.38 -43.31
CA GLN A 107 3.32 -46.25 -42.50
C GLN A 107 3.66 -46.69 -41.07
N GLN A 108 4.55 -45.94 -40.41
CA GLN A 108 4.91 -46.14 -39.02
C GLN A 108 4.11 -45.21 -38.11
N THR A 109 3.50 -45.72 -37.04
CA THR A 109 2.77 -44.87 -36.08
C THR A 109 3.73 -44.02 -35.23
N ILE A 110 3.39 -42.74 -35.02
CA ILE A 110 4.07 -41.84 -34.09
C ILE A 110 3.55 -41.97 -32.65
N ASP A 111 2.39 -42.60 -32.46
CA ASP A 111 1.77 -42.78 -31.16
C ASP A 111 2.58 -43.79 -30.32
N PRO A 112 3.18 -43.39 -29.18
CA PRO A 112 3.93 -44.31 -28.33
C PRO A 112 3.04 -45.29 -27.54
N GLU A 113 1.72 -45.09 -27.51
CA GLU A 113 0.76 -46.01 -26.89
C GLU A 113 0.22 -47.08 -27.87
N ASP A 114 0.37 -46.86 -29.18
CA ASP A 114 0.03 -47.85 -30.21
C ASP A 114 1.02 -49.04 -30.16
N PRO A 115 0.57 -50.29 -29.98
CA PRO A 115 1.44 -51.47 -29.98
C PRO A 115 2.23 -51.71 -31.28
N SER A 116 1.87 -51.01 -32.36
CA SER A 116 2.56 -51.01 -33.65
C SER A 116 3.77 -50.06 -33.67
N ASN A 117 3.97 -49.26 -32.62
CA ASN A 117 5.13 -48.39 -32.49
C ASN A 117 6.42 -49.22 -32.32
N ILE A 118 7.46 -48.92 -33.12
CA ILE A 118 8.73 -49.65 -33.14
C ILE A 118 9.91 -48.83 -32.61
N GLY A 119 9.62 -47.77 -31.85
CA GLY A 119 10.61 -46.89 -31.21
C GLY A 119 10.48 -45.40 -31.55
N VAL A 120 9.37 -44.95 -32.16
CA VAL A 120 9.13 -43.50 -32.35
C VAL A 120 8.74 -42.89 -31.01
N THR A 121 9.41 -41.80 -30.63
CA THR A 121 9.15 -41.10 -29.36
C THR A 121 8.78 -39.64 -29.59
N VAL A 122 7.93 -39.11 -28.70
CA VAL A 122 7.56 -37.69 -28.64
C VAL A 122 7.83 -37.21 -27.22
N ASN A 123 8.62 -36.14 -27.06
CA ASN A 123 8.90 -35.52 -25.77
C ASN A 123 7.62 -34.93 -25.12
N SER A 124 7.76 -34.27 -23.97
CA SER A 124 6.64 -33.65 -23.26
C SER A 124 6.99 -32.22 -22.85
N PRO A 125 6.02 -31.30 -22.88
CA PRO A 125 6.20 -29.94 -22.37
C PRO A 125 6.28 -29.92 -20.83
N SER A 126 6.62 -28.75 -20.30
CA SER A 126 6.44 -28.38 -18.90
C SER A 126 5.47 -27.21 -18.79
N ASP A 127 4.86 -27.02 -17.62
CA ASP A 127 4.10 -25.81 -17.29
C ASP A 127 5.06 -24.64 -17.01
N TYR A 128 4.56 -23.41 -17.22
CA TYR A 128 5.31 -22.17 -17.02
C TYR A 128 4.55 -21.24 -16.06
N GLU A 129 5.27 -20.51 -15.20
CA GLU A 129 4.68 -19.38 -14.46
C GLU A 129 4.64 -18.16 -15.38
N TYR A 130 3.59 -17.34 -15.29
CA TYR A 130 3.48 -16.10 -16.07
C TYR A 130 4.68 -15.17 -15.83
N ASP A 131 5.47 -14.93 -16.88
CA ASP A 131 6.68 -14.11 -16.87
C ASP A 131 6.67 -13.02 -17.97
N GLY A 132 5.57 -12.89 -18.71
CA GLY A 132 5.42 -11.96 -19.83
C GLY A 132 6.06 -12.41 -21.16
N ASN A 133 6.72 -13.57 -21.21
CA ASN A 133 7.32 -14.12 -22.41
C ASN A 133 6.39 -15.12 -23.12
N ALA A 134 6.66 -15.41 -24.39
CA ALA A 134 5.93 -16.43 -25.14
C ALA A 134 6.55 -17.83 -24.95
N HIS A 135 5.77 -18.75 -24.37
CA HIS A 135 6.13 -20.15 -24.11
C HIS A 135 5.43 -21.09 -25.09
N GLN A 136 5.69 -20.95 -26.39
CA GLN A 136 5.20 -21.91 -27.38
C GLN A 136 6.10 -23.15 -27.40
N TRP A 137 5.63 -24.26 -26.85
CA TRP A 137 6.39 -25.53 -26.86
C TRP A 137 6.48 -26.11 -28.27
N LYS A 138 7.68 -26.54 -28.67
CA LYS A 138 7.93 -27.29 -29.91
C LYS A 138 8.27 -28.74 -29.57
N PRO A 139 7.56 -29.73 -30.13
CA PRO A 139 7.86 -31.13 -29.88
C PRO A 139 9.15 -31.57 -30.58
N ASP A 140 9.95 -32.37 -29.89
CA ASP A 140 10.98 -33.20 -30.51
C ASP A 140 10.37 -34.58 -30.74
N VAL A 141 10.31 -35.00 -32.00
CA VAL A 141 9.87 -36.33 -32.42
C VAL A 141 11.08 -37.09 -32.97
N THR A 142 11.37 -38.28 -32.44
CA THR A 142 12.53 -39.08 -32.88
C THR A 142 12.12 -40.46 -33.35
N ASP A 143 12.87 -41.03 -34.31
CA ASP A 143 12.75 -42.44 -34.67
C ASP A 143 13.40 -43.39 -33.64
N LYS A 144 13.34 -44.69 -33.95
CA LYS A 144 13.90 -45.79 -33.14
C LYS A 144 15.43 -45.74 -32.95
N ASP A 145 16.15 -45.02 -33.81
CA ASP A 145 17.60 -44.85 -33.74
C ASP A 145 17.97 -43.49 -33.08
N ASN A 146 16.96 -42.71 -32.67
CA ASN A 146 17.00 -41.35 -32.11
C ASN A 146 17.36 -40.25 -33.13
N ASN A 147 17.10 -40.46 -34.43
CA ASN A 147 17.15 -39.37 -35.40
C ASN A 147 15.92 -38.47 -35.22
N LEU A 148 16.10 -37.15 -35.28
CA LEU A 148 14.99 -36.19 -35.28
C LEU A 148 14.20 -36.30 -36.59
N LEU A 149 12.88 -36.24 -36.50
CA LEU A 149 11.96 -36.20 -37.64
C LEU A 149 11.62 -34.76 -38.05
N ASP A 150 11.32 -34.55 -39.33
CA ASP A 150 11.12 -33.21 -39.88
C ASP A 150 9.64 -32.76 -39.82
N GLU A 151 9.38 -31.67 -39.09
CA GLU A 151 8.06 -31.01 -39.07
C GLU A 151 7.68 -30.52 -40.49
N GLY A 152 6.42 -30.76 -40.88
CA GLY A 152 5.88 -30.51 -42.21
C GLY A 152 6.11 -31.66 -43.21
N THR A 153 6.95 -32.64 -42.88
CA THR A 153 7.22 -33.82 -43.74
C THR A 153 6.79 -35.12 -43.06
N ASP A 154 7.34 -35.41 -41.88
CA ASP A 154 7.10 -36.63 -41.11
C ASP A 154 5.96 -36.48 -40.09
N TYR A 155 5.68 -35.25 -39.66
CA TYR A 155 4.52 -34.90 -38.84
C TYR A 155 4.14 -33.44 -39.02
N ILE A 156 2.95 -33.06 -38.57
CA ILE A 156 2.51 -31.67 -38.41
C ILE A 156 2.14 -31.39 -36.96
N VAL A 157 2.34 -30.14 -36.50
CA VAL A 157 1.97 -29.69 -35.16
C VAL A 157 0.82 -28.69 -35.24
N SER A 158 -0.14 -28.79 -34.32
CA SER A 158 -1.23 -27.84 -34.16
C SER A 158 -1.52 -27.56 -32.68
N TYR A 159 -2.03 -26.38 -32.40
CA TYR A 159 -2.32 -25.86 -31.06
C TYR A 159 -3.80 -25.45 -31.00
N ASP A 160 -4.45 -25.66 -29.85
CA ASP A 160 -5.82 -25.19 -29.60
C ASP A 160 -5.91 -23.71 -29.17
N LYS A 161 -4.77 -23.08 -28.87
CA LYS A 161 -4.59 -21.65 -28.55
C LYS A 161 -3.61 -20.98 -29.51
N ASP A 162 -3.73 -19.65 -29.59
CA ASP A 162 -2.84 -18.72 -30.27
C ASP A 162 -2.05 -17.81 -29.30
N ASP A 163 -2.56 -17.59 -28.09
CA ASP A 163 -1.84 -16.91 -27.00
C ASP A 163 -0.99 -17.89 -26.18
N PHE A 164 0.34 -17.72 -26.30
CA PHE A 164 1.36 -18.47 -25.58
C PHE A 164 2.08 -17.62 -24.51
N THR A 165 1.56 -16.44 -24.16
CA THR A 165 2.16 -15.54 -23.17
C THR A 165 1.31 -15.43 -21.92
N ASN A 166 -0.01 -15.42 -22.05
CA ASN A 166 -0.93 -15.16 -20.94
C ASN A 166 -1.59 -16.45 -20.41
N VAL A 167 -2.16 -16.35 -19.21
CA VAL A 167 -2.93 -17.44 -18.60
C VAL A 167 -4.25 -17.61 -19.35
N THR A 168 -4.29 -18.57 -20.28
CA THR A 168 -5.50 -18.93 -21.06
C THR A 168 -6.06 -20.32 -20.70
N GLY A 169 -5.59 -20.91 -19.60
CA GLY A 169 -5.85 -22.29 -19.21
C GLY A 169 -4.94 -23.29 -19.93
N ILE A 170 -5.34 -24.57 -19.94
CA ILE A 170 -4.57 -25.64 -20.59
C ILE A 170 -4.45 -25.39 -22.10
N ILE A 171 -3.23 -25.49 -22.62
CA ILE A 171 -2.86 -25.50 -24.04
C ILE A 171 -2.70 -26.96 -24.44
N THR A 172 -3.41 -27.35 -25.50
CA THR A 172 -3.43 -28.69 -26.08
C THR A 172 -2.65 -28.67 -27.38
N VAL A 173 -1.59 -29.47 -27.46
CA VAL A 173 -0.72 -29.60 -28.64
C VAL A 173 -0.95 -30.96 -29.28
N THR A 174 -1.35 -30.96 -30.54
CA THR A 174 -1.63 -32.18 -31.32
C THR A 174 -0.58 -32.33 -32.41
N ILE A 175 0.13 -33.45 -32.36
CA ILE A 175 1.13 -33.89 -33.33
C ILE A 175 0.49 -35.00 -34.17
N GLU A 176 0.42 -34.84 -35.49
CA GLU A 176 -0.18 -35.83 -36.41
C GLU A 176 0.89 -36.31 -37.40
N GLY A 177 1.08 -37.64 -37.51
CA GLY A 177 2.09 -38.24 -38.38
C GLY A 177 1.72 -38.16 -39.86
N THR A 178 2.69 -37.81 -40.71
CA THR A 178 2.52 -37.60 -42.15
C THR A 178 3.58 -38.35 -42.98
N GLY A 179 3.36 -38.44 -44.29
CA GLY A 179 4.32 -39.05 -45.22
C GLY A 179 4.51 -40.55 -44.94
N ASN A 180 5.68 -40.93 -44.44
CA ASN A 180 5.98 -42.31 -44.04
C ASN A 180 5.43 -42.68 -42.66
N TYR A 181 4.91 -41.69 -41.93
CA TYR A 181 4.36 -41.86 -40.59
C TYR A 181 2.83 -41.67 -40.55
N THR A 182 2.22 -42.09 -39.45
CA THR A 182 0.77 -42.03 -39.20
C THR A 182 0.48 -41.92 -37.70
N GLY A 183 -0.80 -41.84 -37.32
CA GLY A 183 -1.23 -41.73 -35.93
C GLY A 183 -1.14 -40.30 -35.38
N THR A 184 -1.53 -40.13 -34.10
CA THR A 184 -1.68 -38.83 -33.48
C THR A 184 -1.26 -38.88 -32.01
N VAL A 185 -0.45 -37.93 -31.56
CA VAL A 185 -0.09 -37.73 -30.16
C VAL A 185 -0.61 -36.39 -29.69
N THR A 186 -1.21 -36.36 -28.50
CA THR A 186 -1.59 -35.12 -27.83
C THR A 186 -0.76 -34.94 -26.56
N ARG A 187 -0.23 -33.73 -26.37
CA ARG A 187 0.39 -33.27 -25.12
C ARG A 187 -0.33 -32.01 -24.62
N THR A 188 -0.19 -31.72 -23.33
CA THR A 188 -0.81 -30.57 -22.69
C THR A 188 0.17 -29.89 -21.75
N TYR A 189 0.11 -28.57 -21.68
CA TYR A 189 0.78 -27.74 -20.67
C TYR A 189 -0.06 -26.49 -20.41
N GLN A 190 0.34 -25.65 -19.47
CA GLN A 190 -0.35 -24.41 -19.14
C GLN A 190 0.63 -23.32 -18.71
N ILE A 191 0.17 -22.07 -18.82
CA ILE A 191 0.79 -20.92 -18.16
C ILE A 191 -0.04 -20.66 -16.90
N THR A 192 0.59 -20.66 -15.74
CA THR A 192 -0.06 -20.47 -14.43
C THR A 192 0.05 -19.01 -13.96
N PRO A 193 -0.93 -18.51 -13.19
CA PRO A 193 -0.86 -17.16 -12.62
C PRO A 193 0.39 -16.98 -11.75
N ARG A 194 1.03 -15.81 -11.87
CA ARG A 194 2.20 -15.45 -11.08
C ARG A 194 1.78 -15.01 -9.67
N PRO A 195 2.28 -15.62 -8.58
CA PRO A 195 1.91 -15.25 -7.23
C PRO A 195 2.54 -13.91 -6.82
N VAL A 196 1.74 -12.99 -6.28
CA VAL A 196 2.19 -11.69 -5.76
C VAL A 196 1.51 -11.41 -4.43
N THR A 197 2.26 -10.99 -3.41
CA THR A 197 1.70 -10.57 -2.12
C THR A 197 1.91 -9.08 -1.90
N LEU A 198 0.80 -8.34 -1.77
CA LEU A 198 0.77 -6.93 -1.40
C LEU A 198 0.55 -6.78 0.11
N THR A 199 1.26 -5.86 0.75
CA THR A 199 1.13 -5.58 2.18
C THR A 199 1.04 -4.08 2.44
N SER A 200 -0.02 -3.64 3.11
CA SER A 200 -0.20 -2.23 3.47
C SER A 200 0.42 -1.91 4.82
N GLY A 201 0.93 -0.69 4.95
CA GLY A 201 1.53 -0.19 6.19
C GLY A 201 0.50 -0.10 7.32
N SER A 202 0.95 -0.33 8.55
CA SER A 202 0.17 0.00 9.76
C SER A 202 0.50 1.43 10.20
N ALA A 203 -0.38 2.07 10.97
CA ALA A 203 -0.10 3.36 11.59
C ALA A 203 -0.96 3.56 12.84
N SER A 204 -0.52 4.43 13.74
CA SER A 204 -1.32 4.85 14.89
C SER A 204 -1.09 6.31 15.26
N LYS A 205 -2.08 6.90 15.94
CA LYS A 205 -1.99 8.24 16.56
C LYS A 205 -3.02 8.42 17.67
N THR A 206 -2.87 9.45 18.48
CA THR A 206 -3.92 9.96 19.37
C THR A 206 -5.00 10.68 18.55
N TYR A 207 -6.25 10.67 19.01
CA TYR A 207 -7.37 11.39 18.40
C TYR A 207 -7.12 12.89 18.36
N ASP A 208 -7.06 13.47 17.15
CA ASP A 208 -6.84 14.89 16.87
C ASP A 208 -7.97 15.50 15.99
N GLY A 209 -9.08 14.77 15.81
CA GLY A 209 -10.19 15.15 14.92
C GLY A 209 -9.95 14.97 13.41
N THR A 210 -8.73 14.62 12.98
CA THR A 210 -8.38 14.39 11.57
C THR A 210 -8.23 12.90 11.26
N ALA A 211 -8.47 12.51 10.00
CA ALA A 211 -8.37 11.11 9.60
C ALA A 211 -6.90 10.60 9.62
N LEU A 212 -6.70 9.40 10.18
CA LEU A 212 -5.51 8.60 10.00
C LEU A 212 -5.63 7.80 8.69
N THR A 213 -4.56 7.81 7.90
CA THR A 213 -4.39 7.05 6.66
C THR A 213 -2.91 6.66 6.54
N ASN A 214 -2.59 5.47 6.03
CA ASN A 214 -1.22 5.15 5.62
C ASN A 214 -1.26 4.66 4.16
N SER A 215 -0.64 5.42 3.23
CA SER A 215 -0.61 5.11 1.80
C SER A 215 0.43 4.07 1.40
N GLU A 216 1.25 3.60 2.33
CA GLU A 216 2.29 2.60 2.08
C GLU A 216 1.68 1.26 1.67
N VAL A 217 2.03 0.77 0.48
CA VAL A 217 1.82 -0.62 0.05
C VAL A 217 3.12 -1.13 -0.55
N THR A 218 3.54 -2.33 -0.12
CA THR A 218 4.77 -2.98 -0.56
C THR A 218 4.47 -4.36 -1.14
N ILE A 219 5.26 -4.80 -2.13
CA ILE A 219 5.27 -6.19 -2.57
C ILE A 219 6.19 -6.94 -1.60
N THR A 220 5.63 -7.80 -0.75
CA THR A 220 6.37 -8.58 0.26
C THR A 220 6.74 -9.98 -0.22
N SER A 221 6.13 -10.45 -1.32
CA SER A 221 6.49 -11.70 -2.01
C SER A 221 6.09 -11.64 -3.48
N GLY A 222 6.86 -12.33 -4.34
CA GLY A 222 6.68 -12.29 -5.79
C GLY A 222 7.19 -11.00 -6.44
N SER A 223 6.84 -10.80 -7.70
CA SER A 223 7.14 -9.57 -8.46
C SER A 223 6.10 -9.36 -9.55
N LEU A 224 5.82 -8.10 -9.89
CA LEU A 224 5.14 -7.77 -11.14
C LEU A 224 6.15 -7.82 -12.29
N VAL A 225 5.70 -8.30 -13.45
CA VAL A 225 6.49 -8.29 -14.70
C VAL A 225 6.33 -6.95 -15.38
N ASN A 226 5.08 -6.52 -15.55
CA ASN A 226 4.70 -5.24 -16.10
C ASN A 226 4.01 -4.41 -15.01
N ALA A 227 4.69 -3.38 -14.49
CA ALA A 227 4.13 -2.51 -13.44
C ALA A 227 2.93 -1.66 -13.92
N SER A 228 2.64 -1.64 -15.22
CA SER A 228 1.45 -1.01 -15.82
C SER A 228 0.17 -1.84 -15.69
N ASP A 229 0.31 -3.15 -15.48
CA ASP A 229 -0.79 -4.10 -15.70
C ASP A 229 -1.63 -4.29 -14.43
N VAL A 230 -1.03 -4.02 -13.27
CA VAL A 230 -1.63 -4.04 -11.94
C VAL A 230 -1.35 -2.73 -11.21
N THR A 231 -2.41 -2.05 -10.81
CA THR A 231 -2.38 -0.88 -9.93
C THR A 231 -2.86 -1.27 -8.54
N TYR A 232 -2.31 -0.68 -7.50
CA TYR A 232 -2.72 -0.95 -6.13
C TYR A 232 -2.50 0.27 -5.22
N ALA A 233 -3.39 0.46 -4.26
CA ALA A 233 -3.30 1.54 -3.27
C ALA A 233 -3.90 1.11 -1.92
N ALA A 234 -3.34 1.61 -0.82
CA ALA A 234 -4.00 1.55 0.47
C ALA A 234 -5.08 2.63 0.53
N VAL A 235 -6.31 2.23 0.84
CA VAL A 235 -7.52 3.08 0.86
C VAL A 235 -8.20 3.10 2.23
N GLY A 236 -7.62 2.43 3.23
CA GLY A 236 -8.13 2.42 4.60
C GLY A 236 -8.04 3.78 5.28
N SER A 237 -9.04 4.09 6.11
CA SER A 237 -9.07 5.32 6.90
C SER A 237 -9.88 5.16 8.17
N ILE A 238 -9.48 5.88 9.23
CA ILE A 238 -10.16 5.95 10.52
C ILE A 238 -9.97 7.34 11.12
N THR A 239 -10.99 7.87 11.82
CA THR A 239 -10.93 9.19 12.46
C THR A 239 -11.21 9.09 13.96
N ASN A 240 -12.26 8.37 14.34
CA ASN A 240 -12.64 8.15 15.73
C ASN A 240 -11.74 7.09 16.39
N ALA A 241 -11.66 7.12 17.72
CA ALA A 241 -10.91 6.15 18.50
C ALA A 241 -11.38 4.70 18.24
N GLY A 242 -10.43 3.78 18.11
CA GLY A 242 -10.66 2.41 17.69
C GLY A 242 -9.59 1.92 16.71
N SER A 243 -9.88 0.82 16.01
CA SER A 243 -8.94 0.19 15.09
C SER A 243 -9.66 -0.38 13.87
N THR A 244 -9.03 -0.30 12.69
CA THR A 244 -9.54 -0.84 11.42
C THR A 244 -8.40 -1.37 10.54
N ALA A 245 -8.72 -2.22 9.57
CA ALA A 245 -7.77 -2.64 8.56
C ALA A 245 -7.42 -1.48 7.61
N ASN A 246 -6.15 -1.39 7.22
CA ASN A 246 -5.67 -0.51 6.15
C ASN A 246 -5.90 -1.19 4.80
N THR A 247 -7.14 -1.21 4.33
CA THR A 247 -7.56 -2.03 3.18
C THR A 247 -6.84 -1.66 1.89
N ILE A 248 -6.54 -2.67 1.05
CA ILE A 248 -5.88 -2.47 -0.25
C ILE A 248 -6.91 -2.60 -1.38
N GLU A 249 -7.00 -1.59 -2.24
CA GLU A 249 -7.69 -1.70 -3.52
C GLU A 249 -6.68 -2.11 -4.61
N VAL A 250 -7.04 -3.11 -5.41
CA VAL A 250 -6.23 -3.64 -6.53
C VAL A 250 -7.05 -3.50 -7.81
N GLY A 251 -6.46 -2.88 -8.84
CA GLY A 251 -7.08 -2.67 -10.14
C GLY A 251 -6.19 -3.19 -11.27
N TYR A 252 -6.77 -3.96 -12.19
CA TYR A 252 -6.08 -4.55 -13.33
C TYR A 252 -6.38 -3.78 -14.61
N ALA A 253 -5.41 -3.68 -15.52
CA ALA A 253 -5.58 -2.98 -16.80
C ALA A 253 -6.69 -3.60 -17.67
N ASN A 254 -6.92 -4.92 -17.54
CA ASN A 254 -8.02 -5.67 -18.16
C ASN A 254 -8.14 -7.07 -17.50
N ALA A 255 -9.17 -7.84 -17.88
CA ALA A 255 -9.43 -9.17 -17.33
C ALA A 255 -8.35 -10.23 -17.63
N GLN A 256 -7.51 -10.05 -18.66
CA GLN A 256 -6.39 -10.96 -18.90
C GLN A 256 -5.26 -10.73 -17.89
N MET A 257 -5.06 -9.47 -17.48
CA MET A 257 -4.07 -9.12 -16.44
C MET A 257 -4.51 -9.57 -15.05
N ASP A 258 -5.82 -9.60 -14.77
CA ASP A 258 -6.40 -10.25 -13.59
C ASP A 258 -6.07 -11.77 -13.59
N ALA A 259 -6.34 -12.46 -14.70
CA ALA A 259 -6.03 -13.89 -14.84
C ALA A 259 -4.52 -14.22 -14.78
N ASN A 260 -3.64 -13.28 -15.09
CA ASN A 260 -2.19 -13.48 -15.11
C ASN A 260 -1.52 -13.47 -13.71
N TYR A 261 -2.19 -12.96 -12.67
CA TYR A 261 -1.60 -12.78 -11.34
C TYR A 261 -2.49 -13.36 -10.23
N ASP A 262 -1.92 -14.22 -9.38
CA ASP A 262 -2.56 -14.63 -8.10
C ASP A 262 -2.18 -13.62 -7.01
N VAL A 263 -2.97 -12.56 -6.88
CA VAL A 263 -2.70 -11.46 -5.94
C VAL A 263 -3.31 -11.74 -4.57
N ARG A 264 -2.43 -11.86 -3.58
CA ARG A 264 -2.79 -11.93 -2.17
C ARG A 264 -2.59 -10.58 -1.49
N VAL A 265 -3.58 -10.13 -0.73
CA VAL A 265 -3.45 -8.96 0.15
C VAL A 265 -3.19 -9.36 1.61
N VAL A 266 -2.37 -8.56 2.29
CA VAL A 266 -2.11 -8.63 3.74
C VAL A 266 -2.27 -7.22 4.28
N GLU A 267 -3.38 -6.96 4.95
CA GLU A 267 -3.73 -5.60 5.37
C GLU A 267 -3.05 -5.26 6.70
N GLY A 268 -2.40 -4.09 6.75
CA GLY A 268 -1.95 -3.48 8.00
C GLY A 268 -3.12 -2.95 8.83
N THR A 269 -2.83 -2.36 9.98
CA THR A 269 -3.84 -1.84 10.91
C THR A 269 -3.67 -0.33 11.11
N LEU A 270 -4.78 0.40 11.07
CA LEU A 270 -4.85 1.81 11.48
C LEU A 270 -5.53 1.87 12.85
N THR A 271 -4.88 2.47 13.84
CA THR A 271 -5.42 2.60 15.21
C THR A 271 -5.40 4.06 15.67
N VAL A 272 -6.53 4.55 16.15
CA VAL A 272 -6.63 5.86 16.81
C VAL A 272 -6.90 5.62 18.29
N TYR A 273 -6.04 6.15 19.15
CA TYR A 273 -6.22 6.11 20.59
C TYR A 273 -7.03 7.32 21.07
N ALA A 274 -7.84 7.14 22.11
CA ALA A 274 -8.59 8.25 22.69
C ALA A 274 -7.64 9.26 23.36
N GLN A 275 -7.87 10.56 23.16
CA GLN A 275 -7.09 11.60 23.87
C GLN A 275 -7.55 11.69 25.33
N SER A 276 -6.65 12.03 26.26
CA SER A 276 -7.05 12.26 27.65
C SER A 276 -7.69 13.63 27.83
N ILE A 277 -8.71 13.69 28.69
CA ILE A 277 -9.20 14.94 29.26
C ILE A 277 -8.37 15.38 30.48
N ASP A 278 -7.61 14.49 31.12
CA ASP A 278 -6.90 14.79 32.36
C ASP A 278 -5.56 15.51 32.09
N PRO A 279 -5.35 16.75 32.55
CA PRO A 279 -4.08 17.46 32.39
C PRO A 279 -2.91 16.85 33.19
N GLU A 280 -3.13 15.85 34.03
CA GLU A 280 -2.07 15.08 34.70
C GLU A 280 -1.54 13.89 33.85
N ASP A 281 -2.22 13.51 32.77
CA ASP A 281 -1.75 12.49 31.81
C ASP A 281 -0.63 13.03 30.88
N PRO A 282 0.19 12.15 30.26
CA PRO A 282 1.30 12.57 29.40
C PRO A 282 0.87 13.42 28.20
N HIS A 283 1.77 14.29 27.73
CA HIS A 283 1.56 15.12 26.53
C HIS A 283 2.12 14.49 25.24
N ASP A 284 2.94 13.45 25.37
CA ASP A 284 3.53 12.70 24.25
C ASP A 284 3.17 11.20 24.39
N PRO A 285 2.93 10.47 23.29
CA PRO A 285 2.65 9.04 23.33
C PRO A 285 3.89 8.22 23.71
N ASP A 286 3.74 7.27 24.64
CA ASP A 286 4.79 6.30 24.95
C ASP A 286 4.81 5.18 23.90
N PRO A 287 5.92 4.94 23.17
CA PRO A 287 6.03 3.82 22.23
C PRO A 287 6.05 2.44 22.92
N GLU A 288 6.30 2.36 24.23
CA GLU A 288 6.22 1.12 25.02
C GLU A 288 4.81 0.86 25.58
N ASP A 289 3.98 1.90 25.75
CA ASP A 289 2.55 1.80 26.14
C ASP A 289 1.65 2.74 25.30
N PRO A 290 1.41 2.38 24.01
CA PRO A 290 0.64 3.23 23.10
C PRO A 290 -0.87 3.26 23.41
N GLU A 291 -1.36 2.44 24.35
CA GLU A 291 -2.76 2.50 24.81
C GLU A 291 -2.96 3.55 25.93
N GLN A 292 -1.89 4.11 26.49
CA GLN A 292 -1.99 5.20 27.46
C GLN A 292 -2.60 6.46 26.80
N PRO A 293 -3.68 7.05 27.35
CA PRO A 293 -4.29 8.23 26.77
C PRO A 293 -3.40 9.46 26.96
N VAL A 294 -3.25 10.24 25.90
CA VAL A 294 -2.36 11.43 25.85
C VAL A 294 -3.20 12.69 25.95
N TYR A 295 -2.87 13.60 26.87
CA TYR A 295 -3.56 14.88 27.04
C TYR A 295 -3.17 15.89 25.96
N MET A 296 -4.16 16.34 25.19
CA MET A 296 -4.02 17.29 24.09
C MET A 296 -4.84 18.58 24.35
N GLY A 297 -4.61 19.22 25.49
CA GLY A 297 -5.10 20.58 25.74
C GLY A 297 -6.61 20.73 26.01
N VAL A 298 -7.27 19.68 26.51
CA VAL A 298 -8.70 19.75 26.87
C VAL A 298 -8.93 20.63 28.11
N ASP A 299 -9.55 21.80 27.92
CA ASP A 299 -9.92 22.68 29.03
C ASP A 299 -11.29 22.31 29.63
N THR A 300 -11.45 22.61 30.92
CA THR A 300 -12.69 22.42 31.67
C THR A 300 -12.87 23.58 32.64
N ASN A 301 -14.05 24.22 32.60
CA ASN A 301 -14.35 25.31 33.55
C ASN A 301 -14.32 24.81 35.01
N SER A 302 -14.28 25.74 35.97
CA SER A 302 -14.31 25.40 37.40
C SER A 302 -15.58 25.90 38.08
N PRO A 303 -16.14 25.13 39.04
CA PRO A 303 -17.24 25.60 39.87
C PRO A 303 -16.79 26.70 40.84
N SER A 304 -17.72 27.27 41.58
CA SER A 304 -17.44 28.19 42.69
C SER A 304 -18.31 27.85 43.89
N ASN A 305 -17.80 28.11 45.09
CA ASN A 305 -18.57 27.95 46.31
C ASN A 305 -19.73 28.95 46.34
N VAL A 306 -20.89 28.50 46.80
CA VAL A 306 -22.12 29.31 46.93
C VAL A 306 -22.51 29.41 48.41
N VAL A 307 -23.24 30.46 48.77
CA VAL A 307 -23.83 30.59 50.12
C VAL A 307 -25.25 30.04 50.07
N TYR A 308 -25.63 29.22 51.05
CA TYR A 308 -26.97 28.65 51.15
C TYR A 308 -28.07 29.70 50.97
N ASP A 309 -28.97 29.46 50.02
CA ASP A 309 -30.08 30.34 49.68
C ASP A 309 -31.41 29.63 49.44
N GLY A 310 -31.45 28.29 49.58
CA GLY A 310 -32.62 27.45 49.33
C GLY A 310 -32.89 27.16 47.85
N ALA A 311 -32.03 27.60 46.94
CA ALA A 311 -32.04 27.17 45.54
C ALA A 311 -31.09 25.98 45.32
N ALA A 312 -31.30 25.23 44.24
CA ALA A 312 -30.40 24.15 43.84
C ALA A 312 -29.24 24.69 42.99
N HIS A 313 -28.01 24.38 43.38
CA HIS A 313 -26.77 24.86 42.76
C HIS A 313 -25.96 23.71 42.13
N GLN A 314 -26.60 22.89 41.29
CA GLN A 314 -25.88 21.84 40.56
C GLN A 314 -25.00 22.48 39.47
N TRP A 315 -23.68 22.45 39.65
CA TRP A 315 -22.75 22.86 38.60
C TRP A 315 -22.77 21.88 37.42
N LEU A 316 -22.83 22.42 36.21
CA LEU A 316 -22.73 21.67 34.95
C LEU A 316 -21.38 22.03 34.28
N PRO A 317 -20.44 21.09 34.13
CA PRO A 317 -19.17 21.37 33.48
C PRO A 317 -19.35 21.61 31.98
N THR A 318 -18.58 22.56 31.47
CA THR A 318 -18.32 22.77 30.05
C THR A 318 -16.90 22.33 29.80
N VAL A 319 -16.73 21.39 28.87
CA VAL A 319 -15.44 20.82 28.45
C VAL A 319 -15.19 21.22 27.00
N THR A 320 -13.97 21.64 26.67
CA THR A 320 -13.58 22.13 25.34
C THR A 320 -12.24 21.53 24.93
N ALA A 321 -12.15 21.02 23.70
CA ALA A 321 -10.87 20.64 23.11
C ALA A 321 -9.97 21.87 22.83
N GLU A 322 -8.69 21.65 22.58
CA GLU A 322 -7.68 22.69 22.32
C GLU A 322 -8.07 23.63 21.15
N ASP A 323 -8.76 23.13 20.13
CA ASP A 323 -9.25 23.91 18.99
C ASP A 323 -10.46 24.81 19.32
N GLY A 324 -10.97 24.75 20.55
CA GLY A 324 -12.16 25.45 21.02
C GLY A 324 -13.48 24.71 20.80
N THR A 325 -13.46 23.49 20.27
CA THR A 325 -14.67 22.67 20.09
C THR A 325 -15.26 22.26 21.45
N VAL A 326 -16.52 22.63 21.69
CA VAL A 326 -17.26 22.24 22.90
C VAL A 326 -17.67 20.77 22.80
N LEU A 327 -17.25 19.98 23.79
CA LEU A 327 -17.52 18.54 23.85
C LEU A 327 -18.96 18.25 24.30
N VAL A 328 -19.49 17.09 23.94
CA VAL A 328 -20.89 16.70 24.15
C VAL A 328 -21.04 15.71 25.30
N LEU A 329 -21.73 16.14 26.37
CA LEU A 329 -22.12 15.29 27.50
C LEU A 329 -22.89 14.04 27.03
N GLY A 330 -22.44 12.87 27.48
CA GLY A 330 -22.98 11.55 27.13
C GLY A 330 -22.41 10.96 25.82
N THR A 331 -21.57 11.70 25.09
CA THR A 331 -20.87 11.22 23.88
C THR A 331 -19.36 11.26 24.10
N ASP A 332 -18.83 12.45 24.42
CA ASP A 332 -17.40 12.71 24.56
C ASP A 332 -16.94 12.68 26.03
N TYR A 333 -17.87 12.89 26.97
CA TYR A 333 -17.60 12.75 28.40
C TYR A 333 -18.88 12.44 29.19
N ASN A 334 -18.72 11.87 30.38
CA ASN A 334 -19.78 11.64 31.36
C ASN A 334 -19.50 12.44 32.63
N VAL A 335 -20.54 12.72 33.43
CA VAL A 335 -20.42 13.47 34.69
C VAL A 335 -21.14 12.74 35.81
N THR A 336 -20.48 12.61 36.96
CA THR A 336 -21.08 12.09 38.20
C THR A 336 -20.83 13.03 39.38
N TYR A 337 -21.62 12.90 40.44
CA TYR A 337 -21.63 13.79 41.59
C TYR A 337 -21.62 12.97 42.89
N SER A 338 -20.90 13.43 43.92
CA SER A 338 -20.88 12.78 45.25
C SER A 338 -22.19 12.87 46.04
N THR A 339 -23.14 13.70 45.60
CA THR A 339 -24.44 13.93 46.24
C THR A 339 -25.55 14.10 45.20
N THR A 340 -26.80 14.01 45.65
CA THR A 340 -28.01 14.40 44.89
C THR A 340 -28.73 15.60 45.53
N ASP A 341 -28.32 16.02 46.73
CA ASP A 341 -28.78 17.26 47.35
C ASP A 341 -27.84 18.39 46.96
N PHE A 342 -28.29 19.23 46.02
CA PHE A 342 -27.61 20.44 45.58
C PHE A 342 -28.21 21.71 46.19
N THR A 343 -29.02 21.61 47.25
CA THR A 343 -29.67 22.76 47.89
C THR A 343 -29.11 23.06 49.27
N ASN A 344 -28.73 22.03 50.03
CA ASN A 344 -28.32 22.15 51.42
C ASN A 344 -26.80 22.03 51.63
N VAL A 345 -26.33 22.45 52.80
CA VAL A 345 -24.92 22.27 53.21
C VAL A 345 -24.67 20.80 53.52
N THR A 346 -24.14 20.05 52.55
CA THR A 346 -23.77 18.63 52.69
C THR A 346 -22.28 18.40 52.94
N GLY A 347 -21.45 19.45 52.83
CA GLY A 347 -19.99 19.35 52.80
C GLY A 347 -19.44 19.59 51.40
N GLU A 348 -18.32 18.96 51.07
CA GLU A 348 -17.69 19.05 49.76
C GLU A 348 -18.42 18.20 48.71
N ILE A 349 -18.86 18.86 47.64
CA ILE A 349 -19.47 18.24 46.48
C ILE A 349 -18.33 17.98 45.48
N VAL A 350 -18.02 16.71 45.28
CA VAL A 350 -17.05 16.25 44.28
C VAL A 350 -17.82 15.98 42.99
N VAL A 351 -17.31 16.51 41.88
CA VAL A 351 -17.83 16.31 40.55
C VAL A 351 -16.73 15.63 39.74
N THR A 352 -17.04 14.44 39.24
CA THR A 352 -16.12 13.62 38.45
C THR A 352 -16.56 13.65 37.00
N ILE A 353 -15.64 14.02 36.12
CA ILE A 353 -15.81 14.13 34.68
C ILE A 353 -14.93 13.05 34.07
N THR A 354 -15.51 12.11 33.33
CA THR A 354 -14.79 10.95 32.76
C THR A 354 -14.92 11.00 31.24
N GLY A 355 -13.80 10.88 30.51
CA GLY A 355 -13.81 10.86 29.04
C GLY A 355 -14.63 9.68 28.48
N ALA A 356 -15.18 9.87 27.28
CA ALA A 356 -15.92 8.84 26.54
C ALA A 356 -15.69 8.93 25.03
N GLY A 357 -15.89 7.82 24.33
CA GLY A 357 -15.81 7.76 22.86
C GLY A 357 -14.39 8.04 22.36
N ASN A 358 -14.20 9.24 21.81
CA ASN A 358 -12.89 9.72 21.33
C ASN A 358 -11.97 10.24 22.45
N TYR A 359 -12.50 10.32 23.68
CA TYR A 359 -11.81 10.84 24.86
C TYR A 359 -11.74 9.77 25.97
N ALA A 360 -10.71 9.86 26.79
CA ALA A 360 -10.43 9.02 27.96
C ALA A 360 -9.95 9.90 29.13
N GLY A 361 -9.48 9.30 30.22
CA GLY A 361 -9.05 10.03 31.43
C GLY A 361 -10.21 10.49 32.33
N GLU A 362 -9.87 11.05 33.48
CA GLU A 362 -10.83 11.51 34.49
C GLU A 362 -10.36 12.78 35.22
N ILE A 363 -11.15 13.85 35.19
CA ILE A 363 -10.90 15.06 35.99
C ILE A 363 -11.88 15.09 37.17
N THR A 364 -11.38 15.46 38.35
CA THR A 364 -12.24 15.84 39.48
C THR A 364 -12.20 17.34 39.75
N ARG A 365 -13.36 17.92 40.11
CA ARG A 365 -13.50 19.31 40.58
C ARG A 365 -14.41 19.34 41.79
N THR A 366 -14.20 20.29 42.70
CA THR A 366 -14.99 20.35 43.94
C THR A 366 -15.54 21.75 44.21
N TYR A 367 -16.69 21.80 44.90
CA TYR A 367 -17.29 23.03 45.40
C TYR A 367 -18.14 22.74 46.65
N GLN A 368 -18.55 23.81 47.33
CA GLN A 368 -19.34 23.73 48.56
C GLN A 368 -20.52 24.69 48.52
N ILE A 369 -21.66 24.20 49.02
CA ILE A 369 -22.73 25.05 49.54
C ILE A 369 -22.33 25.38 50.97
N THR A 370 -22.04 26.65 51.24
CA THR A 370 -21.54 27.13 52.52
C THR A 370 -22.69 27.64 53.40
N PRO A 371 -22.61 27.51 54.75
CA PRO A 371 -23.65 27.99 55.64
C PRO A 371 -23.90 29.49 55.50
N ARG A 372 -25.17 29.91 55.52
CA ARG A 372 -25.52 31.33 55.49
C ARG A 372 -25.25 32.00 56.85
N PRO A 373 -24.46 33.09 56.92
CA PRO A 373 -24.25 33.83 58.16
C PRO A 373 -25.49 34.66 58.51
N VAL A 374 -25.90 34.62 59.79
CA VAL A 374 -27.01 35.42 60.34
C VAL A 374 -26.63 35.91 61.74
N THR A 375 -26.81 37.20 62.03
CA THR A 375 -26.56 37.77 63.37
C THR A 375 -27.86 38.13 64.06
N LEU A 376 -28.09 37.54 65.23
CA LEU A 376 -29.21 37.87 66.12
C LEU A 376 -28.73 38.78 67.24
N THR A 377 -29.46 39.87 67.50
CA THR A 377 -29.17 40.81 68.59
C THR A 377 -30.38 40.95 69.50
N SER A 378 -30.19 40.74 70.81
CA SER A 378 -31.24 40.94 71.80
C SER A 378 -31.22 42.36 72.36
N GLY A 379 -32.40 42.90 72.65
CA GLY A 379 -32.54 44.24 73.19
C GLY A 379 -31.91 44.38 74.58
N SER A 380 -31.28 45.53 74.83
CA SER A 380 -30.85 45.93 76.18
C SER A 380 -31.99 46.65 76.92
N ALA A 381 -31.98 46.66 78.24
CA ALA A 381 -32.96 47.40 79.03
C ALA A 381 -32.41 47.78 80.42
N SER A 382 -32.96 48.82 81.05
CA SER A 382 -32.61 49.17 82.42
C SER A 382 -33.81 49.72 83.21
N LYS A 383 -33.81 49.48 84.52
CA LYS A 383 -34.76 50.05 85.48
C LYS A 383 -34.12 50.23 86.85
N THR A 384 -34.77 50.97 87.75
CA THR A 384 -34.45 50.97 89.19
C THR A 384 -35.05 49.74 89.88
N TYR A 385 -34.40 49.24 90.92
CA TYR A 385 -34.88 48.09 91.70
C TYR A 385 -36.27 48.33 92.31
N ASP A 386 -37.23 47.48 91.92
CA ASP A 386 -38.64 47.52 92.33
C ASP A 386 -39.15 46.17 92.89
N GLY A 387 -38.27 45.17 93.00
CA GLY A 387 -38.59 43.81 93.44
C GLY A 387 -39.17 42.87 92.36
N THR A 388 -39.38 43.33 91.13
CA THR A 388 -39.85 42.51 89.99
C THR A 388 -38.74 42.28 88.97
N ALA A 389 -38.85 41.20 88.18
CA ALA A 389 -37.86 40.90 87.15
C ALA A 389 -37.87 41.96 86.02
N LEU A 390 -36.69 42.31 85.53
CA LEU A 390 -36.49 42.97 84.24
C LEU A 390 -36.25 41.90 83.17
N THR A 391 -37.00 41.99 82.07
CA THR A 391 -36.82 41.20 80.86
C THR A 391 -36.92 42.14 79.64
N ASN A 392 -36.34 41.76 78.51
CA ASN A 392 -36.64 42.38 77.22
C ASN A 392 -36.77 41.25 76.19
N SER A 393 -37.95 41.11 75.58
CA SER A 393 -38.26 40.05 74.61
C SER A 393 -37.80 40.36 73.18
N GLU A 394 -37.26 41.55 72.92
CA GLU A 394 -36.79 41.96 71.60
C GLU A 394 -35.56 41.14 71.18
N VAL A 395 -35.66 40.48 70.02
CA VAL A 395 -34.52 39.94 69.26
C VAL A 395 -34.73 40.32 67.81
N THR A 396 -33.70 40.91 67.20
CA THR A 396 -33.70 41.33 65.79
C THR A 396 -32.58 40.66 65.03
N ILE A 397 -32.78 40.44 63.72
CA ILE A 397 -31.68 40.10 62.81
C ILE A 397 -30.99 41.42 62.46
N THR A 398 -29.72 41.56 62.86
CA THR A 398 -28.92 42.78 62.63
C THR A 398 -27.92 42.65 61.48
N SER A 399 -27.67 41.42 61.01
CA SER A 399 -26.93 41.14 59.78
C SER A 399 -27.37 39.81 59.19
N GLY A 400 -27.31 39.67 57.86
CA GLY A 400 -27.82 38.52 57.13
C GLY A 400 -29.35 38.45 57.04
N SER A 401 -29.87 37.32 56.58
CA SER A 401 -31.31 37.05 56.49
C SER A 401 -31.58 35.54 56.46
N LEU A 402 -32.71 35.11 57.04
CA LEU A 402 -33.20 33.74 56.84
C LEU A 402 -33.77 33.58 55.42
N VAL A 403 -33.58 32.41 54.82
CA VAL A 403 -34.24 32.02 53.57
C VAL A 403 -35.74 31.85 53.83
N ASN A 404 -36.12 31.05 54.83
CA ASN A 404 -37.49 30.98 55.33
C ASN A 404 -37.53 31.29 56.83
N ALA A 405 -38.54 32.06 57.26
CA ALA A 405 -38.71 32.42 58.67
C ALA A 405 -38.98 31.21 59.59
N SER A 406 -39.36 30.06 59.04
CA SER A 406 -39.54 28.79 59.76
C SER A 406 -38.25 28.01 60.02
N ASP A 407 -37.14 28.36 59.36
CA ASP A 407 -35.89 27.59 59.40
C ASP A 407 -35.21 27.65 60.77
N VAL A 408 -35.28 28.81 61.40
CA VAL A 408 -34.62 29.15 62.67
C VAL A 408 -35.60 29.91 63.56
N THR A 409 -35.91 29.35 64.71
CA THR A 409 -36.75 29.99 65.75
C THR A 409 -35.84 30.52 66.86
N TYR A 410 -36.05 31.76 67.30
CA TYR A 410 -35.21 32.41 68.30
C TYR A 410 -36.01 33.28 69.27
N ALA A 411 -35.53 33.40 70.51
CA ALA A 411 -36.16 34.22 71.55
C ALA A 411 -35.13 34.72 72.58
N ALA A 412 -35.38 35.90 73.15
CA ALA A 412 -34.64 36.37 74.33
C ALA A 412 -35.16 35.65 75.58
N VAL A 413 -34.23 35.14 76.39
CA VAL A 413 -34.48 34.33 77.60
C VAL A 413 -33.78 34.88 78.85
N GLY A 414 -33.16 36.05 78.75
CA GLY A 414 -32.51 36.72 79.88
C GLY A 414 -33.50 37.35 80.86
N SER A 415 -33.14 37.34 82.15
CA SER A 415 -33.94 37.93 83.22
C SER A 415 -33.06 38.31 84.42
N ILE A 416 -33.32 39.46 85.05
CA ILE A 416 -32.64 39.91 86.27
C ILE A 416 -33.61 40.64 87.22
N THR A 417 -33.58 40.28 88.50
CA THR A 417 -34.46 40.88 89.53
C THR A 417 -33.69 41.76 90.52
N ASN A 418 -32.49 41.34 90.92
CA ASN A 418 -31.66 42.05 91.90
C ASN A 418 -30.80 43.11 91.23
N ALA A 419 -30.36 44.12 91.98
CA ALA A 419 -29.48 45.16 91.46
C ALA A 419 -28.17 44.57 90.92
N GLY A 420 -27.76 45.01 89.72
CA GLY A 420 -26.65 44.44 88.97
C GLY A 420 -26.88 44.47 87.46
N SER A 421 -26.07 43.71 86.73
CA SER A 421 -26.12 43.60 85.27
C SER A 421 -26.05 42.14 84.83
N SER A 422 -26.77 41.78 83.78
CA SER A 422 -26.76 40.44 83.18
C SER A 422 -26.99 40.49 81.67
N LEU A 423 -26.48 39.50 80.93
CA LEU A 423 -26.76 39.38 79.50
C LEU A 423 -28.22 38.99 79.25
N ASN A 424 -28.85 39.64 78.29
CA ASN A 424 -30.15 39.25 77.75
C ASN A 424 -29.95 38.06 76.80
N ARG A 425 -29.79 36.86 77.35
CA ARG A 425 -29.39 35.68 76.57
C ARG A 425 -30.36 35.35 75.44
N ILE A 426 -29.85 34.81 74.34
CA ILE A 426 -30.66 34.36 73.20
C ILE A 426 -30.72 32.83 73.19
N SER A 427 -31.93 32.29 73.05
CA SER A 427 -32.15 30.88 72.73
C SER A 427 -32.45 30.75 71.24
N VAL A 428 -31.85 29.74 70.59
CA VAL A 428 -32.02 29.43 69.17
C VAL A 428 -32.30 27.93 69.02
N SER A 429 -33.27 27.59 68.17
CA SER A 429 -33.54 26.22 67.72
C SER A 429 -33.82 26.20 66.21
N TYR A 430 -33.49 25.09 65.57
CA TYR A 430 -33.58 24.90 64.13
C TYR A 430 -34.72 23.94 63.78
N ALA A 431 -35.31 24.09 62.60
CA ALA A 431 -36.38 23.19 62.11
C ALA A 431 -35.90 21.73 61.92
N SER A 432 -34.61 21.54 61.65
CA SER A 432 -33.96 20.22 61.52
C SER A 432 -32.45 20.33 61.74
N GLU A 433 -31.76 19.20 61.91
CA GLU A 433 -30.29 19.16 61.93
C GLU A 433 -29.67 19.67 60.62
N GLN A 434 -30.33 19.43 59.48
CA GLN A 434 -29.86 19.96 58.21
C GLN A 434 -29.97 21.49 58.18
N MET A 435 -31.04 22.05 58.75
CA MET A 435 -31.17 23.49 58.87
C MET A 435 -30.14 24.09 59.83
N ALA A 436 -29.72 23.35 60.86
CA ALA A 436 -28.60 23.74 61.72
C ALA A 436 -27.23 23.73 60.99
N ARG A 437 -27.07 22.93 59.91
CA ARG A 437 -25.90 22.98 59.02
C ARG A 437 -25.99 24.13 58.01
N ASN A 438 -27.19 24.50 57.58
CA ASN A 438 -27.42 25.53 56.56
C ASN A 438 -27.16 26.97 57.03
N TYR A 439 -27.07 27.21 58.35
CA TYR A 439 -26.88 28.55 58.92
C TYR A 439 -25.73 28.60 59.93
N VAL A 440 -24.96 29.69 59.91
CA VAL A 440 -24.04 30.08 60.99
C VAL A 440 -24.65 31.27 61.73
N VAL A 441 -25.25 30.99 62.89
CA VAL A 441 -25.93 32.00 63.71
C VAL A 441 -24.98 32.59 64.74
N THR A 442 -24.71 33.89 64.63
CA THR A 442 -23.92 34.68 65.58
C THR A 442 -24.86 35.39 66.57
N LEU A 443 -24.54 35.34 67.87
CA LEU A 443 -25.35 35.94 68.93
C LEU A 443 -24.68 37.18 69.50
N VAL A 444 -25.38 38.31 69.50
CA VAL A 444 -24.99 39.57 70.14
C VAL A 444 -25.96 39.83 71.28
N GLU A 445 -25.62 39.35 72.48
CA GLU A 445 -26.51 39.44 73.63
C GLU A 445 -26.50 40.87 74.23
N GLY A 446 -27.67 41.51 74.27
CA GLY A 446 -27.87 42.79 74.94
C GLY A 446 -27.67 42.70 76.46
N THR A 447 -27.79 43.82 77.17
CA THR A 447 -27.59 43.89 78.63
C THR A 447 -28.85 44.34 79.36
N LEU A 448 -29.22 43.62 80.42
CA LEU A 448 -30.28 43.98 81.35
C LEU A 448 -29.64 44.51 82.65
N THR A 449 -29.93 45.76 83.02
CA THR A 449 -29.32 46.42 84.19
C THR A 449 -30.36 46.92 85.18
N VAL A 450 -30.33 46.41 86.41
CA VAL A 450 -31.17 46.89 87.51
C VAL A 450 -30.31 47.79 88.41
N ASN A 451 -30.62 49.08 88.43
CA ASN A 451 -29.91 50.07 89.25
C ASN A 451 -30.41 50.01 90.70
N THR A 452 -29.52 50.28 91.66
CA THR A 452 -29.92 50.47 93.06
C THR A 452 -30.89 51.64 93.18
N ALA A 453 -31.84 51.54 94.11
CA ALA A 453 -32.78 52.63 94.36
C ALA A 453 -32.03 53.89 94.85
N PRO A 454 -32.37 55.10 94.36
CA PRO A 454 -31.67 56.32 94.74
C PRO A 454 -31.84 56.61 96.24
N THR A 455 -30.73 56.60 96.98
CA THR A 455 -30.69 57.06 98.36
C THR A 455 -30.78 58.58 98.38
N THR A 456 -31.92 59.11 98.84
CA THR A 456 -32.18 60.57 98.90
C THR A 456 -31.21 61.29 99.86
N PRO A 457 -30.36 62.22 99.39
CA PRO A 457 -29.57 63.09 100.25
C PRO A 457 -30.36 64.40 100.54
N PRO A 458 -30.37 64.91 101.78
CA PRO A 458 -30.84 66.27 102.08
C PRO A 458 -29.90 67.34 101.50
N THR A 459 -30.45 68.51 101.19
CA THR A 459 -29.81 69.60 100.41
C THR A 459 -29.20 70.73 101.25
N THR A 460 -28.29 71.53 100.63
CA THR A 460 -28.01 72.99 100.93
C THR A 460 -26.98 73.29 102.07
N PRO A 461 -26.17 74.40 102.12
CA PRO A 461 -25.54 75.29 101.10
C PRO A 461 -24.03 75.71 101.33
N THR A 462 -23.47 76.50 100.38
CA THR A 462 -22.43 77.60 100.50
C THR A 462 -20.92 77.37 100.81
N THR A 463 -20.07 77.55 99.78
CA THR A 463 -18.89 78.48 99.59
C THR A 463 -17.89 78.83 100.73
N PRO A 464 -16.64 79.31 100.44
CA PRO A 464 -15.55 78.89 99.50
C PRO A 464 -14.18 78.87 100.30
N PRO A 465 -12.98 79.41 99.92
CA PRO A 465 -12.24 79.59 98.64
C PRO A 465 -10.73 79.09 98.68
N THR A 466 -9.91 79.52 97.70
CA THR A 466 -8.41 79.58 97.59
C THR A 466 -7.60 78.49 96.83
N THR A 467 -6.65 79.03 96.03
CA THR A 467 -5.71 78.51 95.00
C THR A 467 -4.36 78.00 95.61
N PRO A 468 -3.25 77.67 94.87
CA PRO A 468 -3.03 77.39 93.43
C PRO A 468 -2.11 76.16 93.09
N GLY A 469 -1.93 75.82 91.79
CA GLY A 469 -0.72 75.12 91.29
C GLY A 469 -0.85 74.18 90.07
N THR A 470 -0.42 74.62 88.88
CA THR A 470 -0.12 73.78 87.66
C THR A 470 1.33 73.23 87.73
N PRO A 471 1.75 72.17 86.99
CA PRO A 471 1.84 72.09 85.51
C PRO A 471 1.32 70.73 84.93
N GLY A 472 1.21 70.51 83.61
CA GLY A 472 1.58 71.33 82.44
C GLY A 472 1.07 70.75 81.11
N THR A 473 1.39 71.43 80.00
CA THR A 473 0.82 71.25 78.65
C THR A 473 1.91 71.05 77.59
N THR A 474 1.66 70.25 76.54
CA THR A 474 2.31 70.23 75.20
C THR A 474 1.42 69.35 74.29
N THR A 475 1.25 69.51 72.98
CA THR A 475 1.63 70.50 71.92
C THR A 475 0.57 70.33 70.81
N ASP A 476 -0.03 71.35 70.18
CA ASP A 476 0.49 72.42 69.28
C ASP A 476 0.36 72.07 67.78
N ASP A 477 0.21 73.11 66.96
CA ASP A 477 -0.26 73.14 65.56
C ASP A 477 0.72 72.55 64.52
N GLY A 478 0.24 72.39 63.27
CA GLY A 478 1.13 72.22 62.11
C GLY A 478 0.40 71.96 60.79
N ALA A 479 0.26 73.00 59.96
CA ALA A 479 -0.20 72.89 58.57
C ALA A 479 0.92 73.26 57.57
N THR A 480 0.68 72.95 56.29
CA THR A 480 1.39 73.42 55.07
C THR A 480 2.66 72.67 54.61
N THR A 481 2.51 72.00 53.47
CA THR A 481 3.32 72.01 52.22
C THR A 481 4.84 72.32 52.26
N ASP A 482 5.66 71.41 51.70
CA ASP A 482 6.48 71.65 50.49
C ASP A 482 7.15 70.35 49.94
N GLU A 483 7.58 70.43 48.66
CA GLU A 483 8.35 69.48 47.81
C GLU A 483 9.85 69.35 48.22
N PRO A 484 10.77 68.66 47.47
CA PRO A 484 10.68 67.66 46.36
C PRO A 484 11.43 66.34 46.73
N GLU A 485 11.71 65.32 45.89
CA GLU A 485 12.67 65.27 44.76
C GLU A 485 12.62 63.87 44.04
N VAL A 486 12.37 63.87 42.71
CA VAL A 486 13.08 63.22 41.57
C VAL A 486 13.60 61.76 41.75
N GLU A 487 13.28 60.77 40.89
CA GLU A 487 13.78 60.56 39.50
C GLU A 487 12.82 59.73 38.59
N GLU A 488 12.74 60.15 37.30
CA GLU A 488 12.94 59.36 36.04
C GLU A 488 11.95 58.20 35.67
N VAL A 489 11.53 57.93 34.42
CA VAL A 489 11.80 58.50 33.06
C VAL A 489 10.47 58.53 32.26
N GLU A 490 10.29 59.47 31.32
CA GLU A 490 9.28 59.41 30.24
C GLU A 490 9.96 59.15 28.88
N ASP A 491 9.28 58.43 27.98
CA ASP A 491 9.60 58.44 26.53
C ASP A 491 8.32 58.76 25.73
N GLU A 492 8.24 59.98 25.18
CA GLU A 492 7.42 60.26 23.98
C GLU A 492 8.32 60.22 22.74
N GLU A 493 7.82 59.64 21.66
CA GLU A 493 8.39 59.84 20.31
C GLU A 493 7.37 60.53 19.41
N THR A 494 7.80 61.60 18.74
CA THR A 494 6.98 62.41 17.82
C THR A 494 7.59 62.42 16.42
N PRO A 495 6.77 62.59 15.35
CA PRO A 495 7.18 62.21 14.00
C PRO A 495 7.94 63.31 13.25
N LEU A 496 8.83 62.89 12.35
CA LEU A 496 9.37 63.56 11.14
C LEU A 496 10.22 62.47 10.41
N SER A 497 10.49 62.49 9.10
CA SER A 497 10.49 63.55 8.11
C SER A 497 10.17 62.99 6.72
N ASP A 498 9.54 63.82 5.88
CA ASP A 498 9.55 63.67 4.42
C ASP A 498 10.96 64.02 3.86
N GLY A 499 11.32 63.54 2.67
CA GLY A 499 12.70 63.65 2.15
C GLY A 499 12.88 63.10 0.73
N ASP A 500 12.52 63.92 -0.26
CA ASP A 500 12.41 63.54 -1.67
C ASP A 500 13.69 63.84 -2.49
N VAL A 501 13.98 62.98 -3.49
CA VAL A 501 14.79 63.18 -4.72
C VAL A 501 16.30 63.54 -4.63
N GLU A 502 17.15 62.67 -5.21
CA GLU A 502 17.92 62.97 -6.45
C GLU A 502 18.28 61.66 -7.19
N ASP A 503 17.78 61.50 -8.41
CA ASP A 503 18.16 60.43 -9.35
C ASP A 503 19.46 60.77 -10.08
N VAL A 504 20.30 59.75 -10.33
CA VAL A 504 21.40 59.82 -11.30
C VAL A 504 21.16 58.78 -12.38
N GLU A 505 20.91 59.24 -13.61
CA GLU A 505 20.71 58.36 -14.77
C GLU A 505 22.02 57.63 -15.16
N ASP A 506 22.07 56.31 -14.95
CA ASP A 506 22.99 55.44 -15.70
C ASP A 506 22.21 54.68 -16.78
N ASN A 507 22.59 54.94 -18.04
CA ASN A 507 21.84 54.57 -19.23
C ASN A 507 21.92 53.06 -19.55
N ALA A 508 20.92 52.29 -19.14
CA ALA A 508 20.82 50.86 -19.40
C ALA A 508 19.89 50.49 -20.58
N THR A 509 20.48 49.81 -21.56
CA THR A 509 19.86 49.02 -22.65
C THR A 509 18.61 48.25 -22.16
N PRO A 510 17.50 48.17 -22.93
CA PRO A 510 16.17 47.90 -22.36
C PRO A 510 16.02 46.51 -21.73
N LYS A 511 16.08 46.45 -20.40
CA LYS A 511 15.58 45.34 -19.58
C LYS A 511 14.05 45.38 -19.42
N GLY A 512 13.44 44.25 -19.09
CA GLY A 512 12.00 44.08 -19.00
C GLY A 512 11.34 44.92 -17.91
N ASN A 513 10.57 45.94 -18.30
CA ASN A 513 9.90 46.86 -17.39
C ASN A 513 8.69 46.22 -16.66
N ASN A 514 8.92 45.50 -15.57
CA ASN A 514 7.98 45.32 -14.46
C ASN A 514 8.81 45.36 -13.15
N GLY A 515 8.38 46.08 -12.12
CA GLY A 515 9.18 46.35 -10.91
C GLY A 515 9.35 45.20 -9.91
N ILE A 516 9.44 43.95 -10.38
CA ILE A 516 9.61 42.71 -9.60
C ILE A 516 10.42 41.70 -10.43
N TRP A 517 11.21 40.84 -9.77
CA TRP A 517 11.87 39.68 -10.43
C TRP A 517 11.28 38.35 -9.94
N ALA A 518 11.32 37.31 -10.78
CA ALA A 518 10.70 36.02 -10.52
C ALA A 518 11.68 34.97 -9.97
N LEU A 519 11.43 34.50 -8.76
CA LEU A 519 12.20 33.42 -8.12
C LEU A 519 12.18 32.12 -8.96
N ILE A 520 11.04 31.79 -9.58
CA ILE A 520 10.92 30.58 -10.42
C ILE A 520 11.82 30.69 -11.67
N ASN A 521 12.12 31.89 -12.17
CA ASN A 521 12.98 32.07 -13.35
C ASN A 521 14.45 31.78 -12.99
N LEU A 522 14.89 32.14 -11.78
CA LEU A 522 16.20 31.77 -11.25
C LEU A 522 16.32 30.26 -11.04
N ILE A 523 15.29 29.63 -10.46
CA ILE A 523 15.25 28.18 -10.25
C ILE A 523 15.29 27.44 -11.61
N ALA A 524 14.50 27.87 -12.59
CA ALA A 524 14.51 27.30 -13.94
C ALA A 524 15.87 27.46 -14.64
N ALA A 525 16.52 28.62 -14.53
CA ALA A 525 17.87 28.83 -15.04
C ALA A 525 18.89 27.86 -14.40
N ILE A 526 18.89 27.74 -13.06
CA ILE A 526 19.78 26.82 -12.34
C ILE A 526 19.51 25.35 -12.75
N VAL A 527 18.25 24.94 -12.83
CA VAL A 527 17.88 23.57 -13.21
C VAL A 527 18.31 23.26 -14.65
N THR A 528 18.11 24.16 -15.62
CA THR A 528 18.60 23.94 -16.99
C THR A 528 20.12 23.77 -17.07
N VAL A 529 20.89 24.55 -16.30
CA VAL A 529 22.35 24.41 -16.24
C VAL A 529 22.76 23.08 -15.62
N ILE A 530 22.08 22.62 -14.56
CA ILE A 530 22.34 21.32 -13.94
C ILE A 530 22.03 20.18 -14.93
N LEU A 531 20.91 20.25 -15.65
CA LEU A 531 20.53 19.25 -16.66
C LEU A 531 21.54 19.18 -17.81
N GLY A 532 21.99 20.33 -18.34
CA GLY A 532 23.03 20.39 -19.37
C GLY A 532 24.39 19.86 -18.88
N LEU A 533 24.73 20.08 -17.61
CA LEU A 533 25.91 19.49 -16.97
C LEU A 533 25.80 17.96 -16.80
N ILE A 534 24.62 17.44 -16.44
CA ILE A 534 24.36 15.99 -16.35
C ILE A 534 24.50 15.35 -17.75
N LEU A 535 23.96 15.97 -18.80
CA LEU A 535 24.14 15.55 -20.20
C LEU A 535 25.63 15.50 -20.60
N LEU A 536 26.41 16.53 -20.27
CA LEU A 536 27.85 16.56 -20.52
C LEU A 536 28.58 15.44 -19.75
N LEU A 537 28.35 15.37 -18.43
CA LEU A 537 29.05 14.48 -17.49
C LEU A 537 28.62 13.01 -17.58
N SER A 538 27.56 12.68 -18.31
CA SER A 538 27.19 11.31 -18.68
C SER A 538 28.29 10.67 -19.55
N LYS A 539 29.35 10.20 -18.88
CA LYS A 539 30.37 9.32 -19.46
C LYS A 539 29.73 7.97 -19.82
N ARG A 540 30.28 7.32 -20.84
CA ARG A 540 30.07 5.89 -21.07
C ARG A 540 30.82 5.15 -19.97
N HIS A 541 30.09 4.46 -19.08
CA HIS A 541 30.69 3.53 -18.13
C HIS A 541 31.02 2.27 -18.92
N ARG A 542 32.20 2.23 -19.53
CA ARG A 542 32.77 0.97 -20.00
C ARG A 542 33.40 0.32 -18.78
N ASN A 543 32.90 -0.84 -18.37
CA ASN A 543 33.70 -1.72 -17.53
C ASN A 543 34.88 -2.17 -18.39
N ASP A 544 36.10 -1.85 -17.96
CA ASP A 544 37.31 -2.29 -18.64
C ASP A 544 37.60 -3.73 -18.23
N GLU A 545 36.91 -4.68 -18.86
CA GLU A 545 37.39 -6.05 -19.00
C GLU A 545 38.34 -6.13 -20.23
N GLU A 546 39.35 -6.99 -20.13
CA GLU A 546 40.48 -7.02 -21.06
C GLU A 546 40.10 -7.67 -22.40
N GLU A 547 39.50 -6.89 -23.32
CA GLU A 547 39.38 -7.28 -24.74
C GLU A 547 40.77 -7.32 -25.41
N ASP A 548 41.16 -8.49 -25.92
CA ASP A 548 42.42 -8.71 -26.65
C ASP A 548 42.59 -7.73 -27.84
N GLU A 549 43.81 -7.20 -28.01
CA GLU A 549 44.10 -6.18 -29.03
C GLU A 549 43.87 -6.67 -30.47
N GLU A 550 43.86 -7.99 -30.72
CA GLU A 550 43.59 -8.58 -32.03
C GLU A 550 42.12 -8.43 -32.48
N GLU A 551 41.14 -8.62 -31.58
CA GLU A 551 39.72 -8.41 -31.93
C GLU A 551 39.42 -6.93 -32.22
N ARG A 552 40.08 -6.05 -31.46
CA ARG A 552 39.93 -4.60 -31.58
C ARG A 552 40.40 -4.11 -32.95
N GLN A 553 41.46 -4.72 -33.50
CA GLN A 553 41.93 -4.48 -34.86
C GLN A 553 40.95 -5.02 -35.90
N ALA A 554 40.39 -6.22 -35.69
CA ALA A 554 39.45 -6.88 -36.59
C ALA A 554 38.03 -6.28 -36.65
N ARG A 555 37.64 -5.43 -35.69
CA ARG A 555 36.41 -4.60 -35.78
C ARG A 555 36.62 -3.28 -36.54
N ILE A 556 37.86 -2.76 -36.61
CA ILE A 556 38.17 -1.52 -37.34
C ILE A 556 38.17 -1.74 -38.87
N GLU A 557 38.64 -2.90 -39.34
CA GLU A 557 38.70 -3.20 -40.79
C GLU A 557 37.32 -3.50 -41.43
N ARG A 558 36.28 -3.74 -40.63
CA ARG A 558 34.97 -4.21 -41.13
C ARG A 558 34.01 -3.10 -41.60
N GLY A 559 34.26 -1.85 -41.24
CA GLY A 559 33.67 -0.68 -41.93
C GLY A 559 32.14 -0.49 -41.81
N GLU A 560 31.47 -1.07 -40.80
CA GLU A 560 30.01 -1.03 -40.65
C GLU A 560 29.55 -0.06 -39.53
N GLU A 561 28.71 0.89 -39.96
CA GLU A 561 27.78 1.83 -39.28
C GLU A 561 28.15 2.65 -38.01
N LYS A 562 29.20 2.36 -37.24
CA LYS A 562 29.46 3.08 -35.97
C LYS A 562 29.85 4.57 -36.06
N GLU A 563 29.96 5.15 -37.26
CA GLU A 563 30.33 6.57 -37.46
C GLU A 563 29.13 7.55 -37.47
N GLN A 564 27.87 7.08 -37.46
CA GLN A 564 26.69 7.96 -37.33
C GLN A 564 26.21 8.14 -35.88
N GLU A 565 26.25 7.09 -35.06
CA GLU A 565 25.69 7.13 -33.69
C GLU A 565 26.51 8.01 -32.74
N GLN A 566 27.85 7.88 -32.75
CA GLN A 566 28.73 8.77 -31.99
C GLN A 566 28.49 10.26 -32.31
N LYS A 567 28.16 10.59 -33.57
CA LYS A 567 27.87 11.97 -33.97
C LYS A 567 26.55 12.46 -33.38
N ARG A 568 25.52 11.62 -33.30
CA ARG A 568 24.19 11.99 -32.77
C ARG A 568 24.22 12.22 -31.26
N GLY A 569 24.85 11.33 -30.49
CA GLY A 569 25.04 11.52 -29.04
C GLY A 569 25.85 12.79 -28.72
N TRP A 570 26.88 13.11 -29.52
CA TRP A 570 27.65 14.35 -29.37
C TRP A 570 26.82 15.59 -29.71
N ILE A 571 25.99 15.55 -30.77
CA ILE A 571 25.10 16.65 -31.15
C ILE A 571 24.11 16.98 -30.02
N CYS A 572 23.48 15.99 -29.38
CA CYS A 572 22.57 16.23 -28.25
C CYS A 572 23.27 16.92 -27.07
N LYS A 573 24.51 16.51 -26.74
CA LYS A 573 25.31 17.18 -25.69
C LYS A 573 25.67 18.63 -26.05
N VAL A 574 26.01 18.91 -27.31
CA VAL A 574 26.28 20.27 -27.78
C VAL A 574 25.01 21.13 -27.75
N LEU A 575 23.85 20.57 -28.11
CA LEU A 575 22.57 21.27 -28.06
C LEU A 575 22.13 21.62 -26.63
N GLY A 576 22.23 20.68 -25.67
CA GLY A 576 21.92 20.96 -24.26
C GLY A 576 22.79 22.07 -23.66
N VAL A 577 24.10 22.08 -23.98
CA VAL A 577 24.99 23.18 -23.57
C VAL A 577 24.57 24.52 -24.18
N ILE A 578 24.14 24.55 -25.45
CA ILE A 578 23.65 25.78 -26.09
C ILE A 578 22.37 26.28 -25.42
N VAL A 579 21.43 25.39 -25.08
CA VAL A 579 20.16 25.73 -24.42
C VAL A 579 20.39 26.17 -22.97
N ALA A 580 21.27 25.50 -22.22
CA ALA A 580 21.68 25.91 -20.88
C ALA A 580 22.42 27.26 -20.84
N ILE A 581 23.21 27.60 -21.86
CA ILE A 581 23.81 28.94 -21.98
C ILE A 581 22.72 29.97 -22.34
N ALA A 582 21.81 29.61 -23.26
CA ALA A 582 20.72 30.48 -23.67
C ALA A 582 19.75 30.80 -22.52
N SER A 583 19.46 29.85 -21.61
CA SER A 583 18.61 30.08 -20.44
C SER A 583 19.23 31.08 -19.45
N VAL A 584 20.54 31.00 -19.21
CA VAL A 584 21.28 31.95 -18.36
C VAL A 584 21.31 33.34 -19.00
N VAL A 585 21.56 33.43 -20.31
CA VAL A 585 21.51 34.70 -21.04
C VAL A 585 20.09 35.28 -21.02
N PHE A 586 19.06 34.47 -21.23
CA PHE A 586 17.66 34.90 -21.16
C PHE A 586 17.31 35.43 -19.77
N PHE A 587 17.66 34.68 -18.70
CA PHE A 587 17.49 35.10 -17.32
C PHE A 587 18.16 36.45 -17.03
N ILE A 588 19.42 36.65 -17.43
CA ILE A 588 20.15 37.92 -17.20
C ILE A 588 19.52 39.11 -17.97
N LEU A 589 18.85 38.84 -19.09
CA LEU A 589 18.16 39.86 -19.90
C LEU A 589 16.73 40.16 -19.42
N THR A 590 16.02 39.19 -18.85
CA THR A 590 14.63 39.36 -18.38
C THR A 590 14.52 39.70 -16.91
N GLU A 591 15.44 39.23 -16.06
CA GLU A 591 15.41 39.44 -14.61
C GLU A 591 16.37 40.53 -14.16
N ASP A 592 15.99 41.22 -13.08
CA ASP A 592 16.89 42.07 -12.33
C ASP A 592 16.75 41.81 -10.83
N MET A 593 17.72 41.07 -10.29
CA MET A 593 17.73 40.66 -8.87
C MET A 593 17.94 41.82 -7.89
N SER A 594 18.10 43.06 -8.37
CA SER A 594 18.06 44.27 -7.52
C SER A 594 16.63 44.70 -7.15
N LEU A 595 15.61 44.20 -7.86
CA LEU A 595 14.20 44.49 -7.63
C LEU A 595 13.62 43.63 -6.48
N PRO A 596 12.43 43.96 -5.94
CA PRO A 596 11.74 43.09 -4.99
C PRO A 596 11.34 41.75 -5.65
N MET A 597 11.44 40.67 -4.87
CA MET A 597 11.18 39.30 -5.32
C MET A 597 9.67 39.00 -5.40
N ALA A 598 9.25 38.35 -6.49
CA ALA A 598 7.96 37.73 -6.67
C ALA A 598 8.11 36.24 -7.06
N LEU A 599 7.02 35.47 -7.00
CA LEU A 599 7.07 34.05 -7.33
C LEU A 599 7.21 33.80 -8.85
N THR A 600 6.48 34.57 -9.66
CA THR A 600 6.38 34.45 -11.13
C THR A 600 6.22 35.82 -11.79
N ASP A 601 6.50 35.89 -13.08
CA ASP A 601 6.30 37.07 -13.92
C ASP A 601 5.77 36.68 -15.32
N LYS A 602 5.82 37.60 -16.29
CA LYS A 602 5.41 37.37 -17.69
C LYS A 602 6.42 36.52 -18.48
N TRP A 603 7.70 36.50 -18.09
CA TRP A 603 8.75 35.70 -18.71
C TRP A 603 8.84 34.27 -18.15
N THR A 604 8.26 33.99 -16.99
CA THR A 604 8.22 32.65 -16.37
C THR A 604 7.73 31.56 -17.33
N ILE A 605 6.71 31.83 -18.15
CA ILE A 605 6.21 30.86 -19.14
C ILE A 605 7.30 30.47 -20.14
N TRP A 606 8.12 31.42 -20.60
CA TRP A 606 9.23 31.16 -21.52
C TRP A 606 10.37 30.40 -20.83
N MET A 607 10.69 30.72 -19.58
CA MET A 607 11.69 29.98 -18.79
C MET A 607 11.28 28.53 -18.55
N ILE A 608 10.00 28.26 -18.28
CA ILE A 608 9.45 26.89 -18.16
C ILE A 608 9.56 26.15 -19.50
N VAL A 609 9.25 26.81 -20.63
CA VAL A 609 9.40 26.19 -21.96
C VAL A 609 10.86 25.83 -22.25
N ILE A 610 11.82 26.70 -21.92
CA ILE A 610 13.26 26.40 -22.08
C ILE A 610 13.67 25.21 -21.19
N ALA A 611 13.18 25.14 -19.95
CA ALA A 611 13.43 24.01 -19.05
C ALA A 611 12.85 22.68 -19.55
N ILE A 612 11.65 22.71 -20.17
CA ILE A 612 11.05 21.52 -20.79
C ILE A 612 11.85 21.07 -22.02
N VAL A 613 12.35 22.00 -22.84
CA VAL A 613 13.22 21.67 -23.99
C VAL A 613 14.52 20.99 -23.53
N GLU A 614 15.16 21.51 -22.48
CA GLU A 614 16.36 20.89 -21.90
C GLU A 614 16.06 19.50 -21.33
N LEU A 615 14.94 19.33 -20.62
CA LEU A 615 14.51 18.01 -20.11
C LEU A 615 14.28 16.99 -21.25
N VAL A 616 13.68 17.41 -22.36
CA VAL A 616 13.51 16.56 -23.55
C VAL A 616 14.86 16.19 -24.17
N LEU A 617 15.82 17.13 -24.24
CA LEU A 617 17.19 16.83 -24.70
C LEU A 617 17.91 15.83 -23.77
N VAL A 618 17.68 15.90 -22.46
CA VAL A 618 18.19 14.91 -21.48
C VAL A 618 17.57 13.54 -21.72
N LEU A 619 16.24 13.45 -21.86
CA LEU A 619 15.53 12.19 -22.05
C LEU A 619 15.91 11.52 -23.37
N VAL A 620 15.95 12.28 -24.47
CA VAL A 620 16.44 11.78 -25.76
C VAL A 620 17.92 11.40 -25.65
N GLY A 621 18.77 12.23 -25.03
CA GLY A 621 20.18 11.90 -24.82
C GLY A 621 20.43 10.68 -23.93
N ARG A 622 19.46 10.29 -23.09
CA ARG A 622 19.53 9.08 -22.24
C ARG A 622 18.99 7.84 -22.95
N HIS A 623 17.86 7.93 -23.66
CA HIS A 623 17.30 6.79 -24.38
C HIS A 623 18.27 6.22 -25.43
N TRP A 624 19.10 7.08 -26.04
CA TRP A 624 20.14 6.67 -26.98
C TRP A 624 21.37 6.03 -26.31
N LYS A 625 21.48 6.13 -24.98
CA LYS A 625 22.48 5.41 -24.18
C LYS A 625 22.02 3.99 -23.87
N ASP A 626 20.71 3.83 -23.61
CA ASP A 626 20.12 2.54 -23.25
C ASP A 626 20.16 1.56 -24.45
N VAL A 627 19.92 2.02 -25.69
CA VAL A 627 20.09 1.22 -26.93
C VAL A 627 21.55 0.85 -27.20
N ASP A 628 22.49 1.76 -26.89
CA ASP A 628 23.95 1.58 -27.05
C ASP A 628 24.50 0.44 -26.15
N ASP A 629 23.79 0.11 -25.06
CA ASP A 629 24.17 -0.92 -24.09
C ASP A 629 23.42 -2.25 -24.36
N GLU A 630 22.14 -2.24 -24.78
CA GLU A 630 21.39 -3.46 -25.18
C GLU A 630 22.00 -4.18 -26.41
N ASP A 631 22.44 -3.45 -27.43
CA ASP A 631 23.12 -4.00 -28.62
C ASP A 631 24.55 -4.56 -28.29
N GLN A 632 25.09 -4.26 -27.11
CA GLN A 632 26.35 -4.83 -26.64
C GLN A 632 26.15 -6.16 -25.90
N GLU A 633 25.06 -6.34 -25.15
CA GLU A 633 24.74 -7.61 -24.47
C GLU A 633 24.24 -8.70 -25.44
N GLN A 634 23.60 -8.35 -26.56
CA GLN A 634 23.14 -9.34 -27.56
C GLN A 634 24.25 -9.87 -28.49
N GLN A 635 25.49 -9.39 -28.37
CA GLN A 635 26.64 -9.84 -29.19
C GLN A 635 27.85 -10.31 -28.35
N ALA A 636 27.63 -10.65 -27.08
CA ALA A 636 28.63 -11.24 -26.18
C ALA A 636 28.49 -12.77 -26.06
#